data_AF-A0A935L8Q7-F1
#
_entry.id   AF-A0A935L8Q7-F1
#
_cell.length_a   1.000
_cell.length_b   1.000
_cell.length_c   1.000
_cell.angle_alpha   90.00
_cell.angle_beta   90.00
_cell.angle_gamma   90.00
#
_symmetry.space_group_name_H-M   'P 1'
#
loop_
_entity.id
_entity.type
_entity.pdbx_description
1 polymer ?
#
loop_
_entity_poly.entity_id
_entity_poly.type
_entity_poly.pdbx_seq_one_letter_code
_entity_poly.pdbx_strand_id
1 'polypeptide(L)'
;MDLETTVYTVGHSTHSIENFLNLLQGAGITAIADVRSQPFSRFTPQFNRAALADALRERNIAYVFVGKELGARSDDLTCYERGQVRYERLARTAGFKVGLDRVMAGTRKFKVALMCAEKEPLECHRTLLVGRALHDQGVNVAHIHANGSIESYDDAMSRLFDMTGVPREDLFLSAEELQKEALERQEQRVAYIDEKLAMDSFESIASITPA
;
A
#
# COMPACT_ATOMS: atom_id res chain seq x y z
N MET A 1 -1.14 10.91 28.07
CA MET A 1 -1.04 11.56 26.76
C MET A 1 -0.54 10.49 25.83
N ASP A 2 -1.46 9.76 25.20
CA ASP A 2 -1.06 8.84 24.14
C ASP A 2 -0.51 9.68 23.01
N LEU A 3 0.80 9.60 22.79
CA LEU A 3 1.43 10.18 21.61
C LEU A 3 0.73 9.57 20.40
N GLU A 4 0.09 10.41 19.59
CA GLU A 4 -0.55 9.97 18.35
C GLU A 4 0.46 9.15 17.54
N THR A 5 0.13 7.89 17.30
CA THR A 5 1.03 6.96 16.61
C THR A 5 0.97 7.25 15.12
N THR A 6 2.10 7.61 14.52
CA THR A 6 2.22 7.80 13.06
C THR A 6 2.94 6.63 12.39
N VAL A 7 2.33 6.09 11.34
CA VAL A 7 2.96 5.17 10.39
C VAL A 7 3.29 5.92 9.10
N TYR A 8 4.55 5.86 8.69
CA TYR A 8 4.98 6.48 7.45
C TYR A 8 4.81 5.52 6.28
N THR A 9 4.85 6.04 5.06
CA THR A 9 4.95 5.22 3.85
C THR A 9 6.00 5.80 2.91
N VAL A 10 6.62 4.95 2.08
CA VAL A 10 7.63 5.38 1.11
C VAL A 10 7.63 4.44 -0.10
N GLY A 11 7.82 5.00 -1.29
CA GLY A 11 8.01 4.25 -2.53
C GLY A 11 9.48 4.22 -2.92
N HIS A 12 10.05 3.06 -3.23
CA HIS A 12 11.44 2.98 -3.65
C HIS A 12 11.64 3.41 -5.11
N SER A 13 10.62 3.27 -5.96
CA SER A 13 10.66 3.65 -7.37
C SER A 13 11.94 3.12 -8.05
N THR A 14 12.60 3.97 -8.84
CA THR A 14 13.91 3.75 -9.44
C THR A 14 15.03 4.52 -8.72
N HIS A 15 14.83 4.88 -7.45
CA HIS A 15 15.84 5.62 -6.69
C HIS A 15 17.18 4.84 -6.60
N SER A 16 18.28 5.58 -6.54
CA SER A 16 19.52 5.00 -6.02
C SER A 16 19.33 4.63 -4.55
N ILE A 17 20.10 3.65 -4.06
CA ILE A 17 20.01 3.25 -2.65
C ILE A 17 20.34 4.42 -1.72
N GLU A 18 21.35 5.25 -2.04
CA GLU A 18 21.70 6.43 -1.24
C GLU A 18 20.58 7.46 -1.17
N ASN A 19 19.93 7.77 -2.30
CA ASN A 19 18.80 8.72 -2.30
C ASN A 19 17.65 8.19 -1.45
N PHE A 20 17.35 6.89 -1.53
CA PHE A 20 16.32 6.27 -0.72
C PHE A 20 16.67 6.33 0.78
N LEU A 21 17.90 6.00 1.16
CA LEU A 21 18.38 6.10 2.55
C LEU A 21 18.31 7.54 3.07
N ASN A 22 18.64 8.53 2.24
CA ASN A 22 18.51 9.95 2.60
C ASN A 22 17.05 10.36 2.86
N LEU A 23 16.09 9.85 2.08
CA LEU A 23 14.65 10.08 2.34
C LEU A 23 14.25 9.51 3.71
N LEU A 24 14.70 8.29 4.01
CA LEU A 24 14.42 7.64 5.30
C LEU A 24 15.02 8.43 6.47
N GLN A 25 16.28 8.86 6.34
CA GLN A 25 16.96 9.64 7.37
C GLN A 25 16.34 11.02 7.56
N GLY A 26 16.00 11.71 6.46
CA GLY A 26 15.33 13.02 6.51
C GLY A 26 13.98 12.97 7.24
N ALA A 27 13.25 11.85 7.13
CA ALA A 27 12.03 11.60 7.88
C ALA A 27 12.27 10.92 9.26
N GLY A 28 13.52 10.59 9.62
CA GLY A 28 13.87 9.95 10.88
C GLY A 28 13.39 8.50 11.02
N ILE A 29 13.16 7.80 9.91
CA ILE A 29 12.67 6.41 9.89
C ILE A 29 13.73 5.47 10.46
N THR A 30 13.30 4.60 11.39
CA THR A 30 14.18 3.62 12.04
C THR A 30 13.80 2.17 11.73
N ALA A 31 12.68 1.92 11.05
CA ALA A 31 12.33 0.60 10.54
C ALA A 31 11.55 0.66 9.22
N ILE A 32 11.85 -0.27 8.32
CA ILE A 32 11.12 -0.51 7.07
C ILE A 32 10.29 -1.78 7.20
N ALA A 33 8.98 -1.63 6.99
CA ALA A 33 8.06 -2.74 6.79
C ALA A 33 7.79 -2.87 5.28
N ASP A 34 8.43 -3.86 4.66
CA ASP A 34 8.32 -4.13 3.22
C ASP A 34 7.02 -4.88 2.93
N VAL A 35 6.06 -4.17 2.31
CA VAL A 35 4.72 -4.68 2.00
C VAL A 35 4.60 -5.21 0.56
N ARG A 36 5.70 -5.32 -0.19
CA ARG A 36 5.69 -5.87 -1.55
C ARG A 36 5.42 -7.36 -1.50
N SER A 37 4.46 -7.88 -2.26
CA SER A 37 4.24 -9.35 -2.33
C SER A 37 5.48 -10.10 -2.83
N GLN A 38 6.23 -9.50 -3.76
CA GLN A 38 7.45 -10.07 -4.35
C GLN A 38 8.58 -9.02 -4.34
N PRO A 39 9.45 -9.01 -3.31
CA PRO A 39 10.53 -8.03 -3.17
C PRO A 39 11.78 -8.44 -3.98
N PHE A 40 11.59 -8.70 -5.28
CA PHE A 40 12.65 -9.07 -6.21
C PHE A 40 12.43 -8.40 -7.58
N SER A 41 13.48 -7.79 -8.11
CA SER A 41 13.52 -7.09 -9.39
C SER A 41 14.91 -7.19 -10.02
N ARG A 42 14.95 -7.38 -11.34
CA ARG A 42 16.19 -7.27 -12.13
C ARG A 42 16.54 -5.83 -12.48
N PHE A 43 15.55 -4.94 -12.53
CA PHE A 43 15.73 -3.53 -12.91
C PHE A 43 16.22 -2.68 -11.73
N THR A 44 15.83 -3.06 -10.52
CA THR A 44 16.16 -2.36 -9.28
C THR A 44 16.75 -3.33 -8.25
N PRO A 45 17.87 -4.00 -8.58
CA PRO A 45 18.44 -5.05 -7.75
C PRO A 45 18.87 -4.56 -6.35
N GLN A 46 19.15 -3.27 -6.19
CA GLN A 46 19.45 -2.64 -4.90
C GLN A 46 18.27 -2.72 -3.91
N PHE A 47 17.04 -2.87 -4.41
CA PHE A 47 15.84 -3.04 -3.58
C PHE A 47 15.41 -4.51 -3.45
N ASN A 48 16.22 -5.46 -3.92
CA ASN A 48 16.01 -6.87 -3.60
C ASN A 48 16.22 -7.09 -2.11
N ARG A 49 15.39 -7.96 -1.51
CA ARG A 49 15.31 -8.14 -0.06
C ARG A 49 16.67 -8.24 0.66
N ALA A 50 17.61 -9.03 0.15
CA ALA A 50 18.92 -9.19 0.78
C ALA A 50 19.75 -7.90 0.72
N ALA A 51 19.94 -7.34 -0.48
CA ALA A 51 20.70 -6.11 -0.69
C ALA A 51 20.13 -4.92 0.09
N LEU A 52 18.81 -4.79 0.11
CA LEU A 52 18.12 -3.75 0.87
C LEU A 52 18.32 -3.93 2.39
N ALA A 53 18.18 -5.16 2.90
CA ALA A 53 18.34 -5.42 4.33
C ALA A 53 19.78 -5.10 4.79
N ASP A 54 20.78 -5.36 3.95
CA ASP A 54 22.18 -5.04 4.26
C ASP A 54 22.42 -3.52 4.26
N ALA A 55 21.96 -2.81 3.23
CA ALA A 55 22.08 -1.35 3.15
C ALA A 55 21.36 -0.62 4.30
N LEU A 56 20.18 -1.10 4.70
CA LEU A 56 19.44 -0.54 5.84
C LEU A 56 20.18 -0.78 7.17
N ARG A 57 20.78 -1.98 7.34
CA ARG A 57 21.53 -2.34 8.54
C ARG A 57 22.73 -1.42 8.75
N GLU A 58 23.45 -1.06 7.69
CA GLU A 58 24.57 -0.11 7.73
C GLU A 58 24.16 1.28 8.24
N ARG A 59 22.87 1.63 8.10
CA ARG A 59 22.29 2.88 8.61
C ARG A 59 21.52 2.72 9.92
N ASN A 60 21.60 1.56 10.57
CA ASN A 60 20.84 1.20 11.77
C ASN A 60 19.31 1.27 11.59
N ILE A 61 18.83 1.02 10.38
CA ILE A 61 17.40 0.94 10.07
C ILE A 61 17.01 -0.54 10.07
N ALA A 62 16.05 -0.91 10.91
CA ALA A 62 15.53 -2.27 10.94
C ALA A 62 14.76 -2.60 9.66
N TYR A 63 14.79 -3.85 9.23
CA TYR A 63 14.04 -4.32 8.07
C TYR A 63 13.16 -5.51 8.46
N VAL A 64 11.90 -5.45 8.05
CA VAL A 64 10.97 -6.55 8.20
C VAL A 64 10.18 -6.76 6.92
N PHE A 65 10.11 -8.01 6.47
CA PHE A 65 9.23 -8.41 5.39
C PHE A 65 7.85 -8.78 5.93
N VAL A 66 6.82 -8.07 5.44
CA VAL A 66 5.40 -8.25 5.78
C VAL A 66 4.52 -8.36 4.53
N GLY A 67 5.13 -8.51 3.35
CA GLY A 67 4.42 -8.61 2.07
C GLY A 67 3.63 -9.91 1.89
N LYS A 68 3.83 -10.91 2.75
CA LYS A 68 2.95 -12.10 2.79
C LYS A 68 1.59 -11.75 3.38
N GLU A 69 1.56 -10.88 4.38
CA GLU A 69 0.34 -10.48 5.09
C GLU A 69 -0.31 -9.23 4.48
N LEU A 70 0.51 -8.26 4.05
CA LEU A 70 0.09 -6.91 3.63
C LEU A 70 0.35 -6.63 2.14
N GLY A 71 0.71 -7.65 1.37
CA GLY A 71 0.90 -7.54 -0.07
C GLY A 71 -0.42 -7.43 -0.83
N ALA A 72 -0.38 -6.78 -2.00
CA ALA A 72 -1.52 -6.67 -2.91
C ALA A 72 -1.80 -7.92 -3.75
N ARG A 73 -1.28 -9.08 -3.36
CA ARG A 73 -1.47 -10.37 -4.04
C ARG A 73 -1.76 -11.43 -2.99
N SER A 74 -2.73 -12.28 -3.27
CA SER A 74 -3.19 -13.33 -2.35
C SER A 74 -3.13 -14.69 -3.03
N ASP A 75 -2.85 -15.73 -2.26
CA ASP A 75 -3.06 -17.11 -2.72
C ASP A 75 -4.56 -17.51 -2.60
N ASP A 76 -5.36 -16.70 -1.91
CA ASP A 76 -6.81 -16.88 -1.79
C ASP A 76 -7.55 -16.27 -2.98
N LEU A 77 -8.05 -17.14 -3.87
CA LEU A 77 -8.81 -16.75 -5.07
C LEU A 77 -10.08 -15.96 -4.75
N THR A 78 -10.65 -16.09 -3.54
CA THR A 78 -11.83 -15.31 -3.15
C THR A 78 -11.52 -13.82 -3.04
N CYS A 79 -10.24 -13.44 -2.90
CA CYS A 79 -9.80 -12.05 -2.92
C CYS A 79 -9.81 -11.42 -4.33
N TYR A 80 -10.13 -12.20 -5.37
CA TYR A 80 -10.13 -11.76 -6.76
C TYR A 80 -11.56 -11.68 -7.30
N GLU A 81 -11.77 -10.77 -8.24
CA GLU A 81 -12.97 -10.68 -9.04
C GLU A 81 -12.59 -10.31 -10.47
N ARG A 82 -12.94 -11.19 -11.42
CA ARG A 82 -12.50 -11.11 -12.83
C ARG A 82 -10.98 -11.00 -12.96
N GLY A 83 -10.25 -11.75 -12.14
CA GLY A 83 -8.78 -11.76 -12.09
C GLY A 83 -8.12 -10.55 -11.44
N GLN A 84 -8.88 -9.51 -11.06
CA GLN A 84 -8.32 -8.37 -10.34
C GLN A 84 -8.55 -8.51 -8.83
N VAL A 85 -7.54 -8.14 -8.05
CA VAL A 85 -7.62 -8.14 -6.58
C VAL A 85 -8.67 -7.13 -6.10
N ARG A 86 -9.35 -7.48 -5.01
CA ARG A 86 -10.26 -6.61 -4.27
C ARG A 86 -9.69 -6.31 -2.88
N TYR A 87 -9.30 -5.07 -2.64
CA TYR A 87 -8.68 -4.66 -1.38
C TYR A 87 -9.61 -4.82 -0.19
N GLU A 88 -10.91 -4.59 -0.34
CA GLU A 88 -11.89 -4.86 0.70
C GLU A 88 -11.87 -6.34 1.15
N ARG A 89 -11.71 -7.28 0.21
CA ARG A 89 -11.63 -8.71 0.52
C ARG A 89 -10.31 -9.07 1.19
N LEU A 90 -9.20 -8.52 0.70
CA LEU A 90 -7.89 -8.67 1.34
C LEU A 90 -7.89 -8.15 2.79
N ALA A 91 -8.47 -6.97 3.02
CA ALA A 91 -8.53 -6.32 4.33
C ALA A 91 -9.29 -7.14 5.38
N ARG A 92 -10.21 -8.01 4.93
CA ARG A 92 -11.00 -8.90 5.79
C ARG A 92 -10.29 -10.21 6.14
N THR A 93 -9.17 -10.53 5.49
CA THR A 93 -8.45 -11.77 5.76
C THR A 93 -7.79 -11.75 7.14
N ALA A 94 -7.71 -12.91 7.79
CA ALA A 94 -7.00 -13.04 9.06
C ALA A 94 -5.50 -12.70 8.93
N GLY A 95 -4.89 -13.05 7.80
CA GLY A 95 -3.48 -12.73 7.50
C GLY A 95 -3.23 -11.22 7.48
N PHE A 96 -4.12 -10.46 6.85
CA PHE A 96 -4.01 -9.00 6.81
C PHE A 96 -4.07 -8.38 8.21
N LYS A 97 -5.01 -8.83 9.05
CA LYS A 97 -5.09 -8.35 10.44
C LYS A 97 -3.79 -8.64 11.21
N VAL A 98 -3.22 -9.83 11.07
CA VAL A 98 -1.93 -10.19 11.70
C VAL A 98 -0.80 -9.28 11.21
N GLY A 99 -0.79 -8.94 9.91
CA GLY A 99 0.16 -7.98 9.33
C GLY A 99 0.06 -6.60 9.96
N LEU A 100 -1.16 -6.06 10.09
CA LEU A 100 -1.40 -4.76 10.72
C LEU A 100 -0.98 -4.75 12.19
N ASP A 101 -1.38 -5.77 12.96
CA ASP A 101 -1.01 -5.92 14.37
C ASP A 101 0.52 -5.93 14.53
N ARG A 102 1.24 -6.55 13.58
CA ARG A 102 2.71 -6.59 13.57
C ARG A 102 3.34 -5.23 13.28
N VAL A 103 2.78 -4.45 12.35
CA VAL A 103 3.22 -3.07 12.08
C VAL A 103 2.99 -2.20 13.32
N MET A 104 1.80 -2.26 13.92
CA MET A 104 1.45 -1.52 15.13
C MET A 104 2.27 -1.96 16.35
N ALA A 105 2.71 -3.22 16.41
CA ALA A 105 3.65 -3.65 17.42
C ALA A 105 5.04 -3.03 17.24
N GLY A 106 5.46 -2.82 16.00
CA GLY A 106 6.71 -2.16 15.64
C GLY A 106 6.75 -0.68 16.00
N THR A 107 5.64 0.04 15.83
CA THR A 107 5.57 1.49 16.10
C THR A 107 5.82 1.84 17.58
N ARG A 108 5.62 0.89 18.50
CA ARG A 108 5.97 1.06 19.93
C ARG A 108 7.47 1.22 20.19
N LYS A 109 8.33 0.82 19.24
CA LYS A 109 9.79 0.84 19.38
C LYS A 109 10.50 1.59 18.25
N PHE A 110 9.86 1.72 17.10
CA PHE A 110 10.46 2.24 15.87
C PHE A 110 9.57 3.30 15.23
N LYS A 111 10.19 4.21 14.49
CA LYS A 111 9.49 5.05 13.52
C LYS A 111 9.40 4.26 12.21
N VAL A 112 8.25 3.62 12.00
CA VAL A 112 8.04 2.64 10.93
C VAL A 112 7.61 3.33 9.64
N ALA A 113 8.20 2.94 8.51
CA ALA A 113 7.67 3.24 7.18
C ALA A 113 7.26 1.96 6.43
N LEU A 114 6.04 1.93 5.91
CA LEU A 114 5.58 0.93 4.95
C LEU A 114 6.22 1.21 3.59
N MET A 115 6.90 0.22 3.02
CA MET A 115 7.65 0.39 1.79
C MET A 115 7.07 -0.45 0.64
N CYS A 116 6.90 0.19 -0.53
CA CYS A 116 6.53 -0.47 -1.78
C CYS A 116 7.35 0.05 -2.98
N ALA A 117 7.00 -0.37 -4.20
CA ALA A 117 7.72 -0.05 -5.42
C ALA A 117 7.29 1.27 -6.06
N GLU A 118 6.00 1.58 -6.07
CA GLU A 118 5.42 2.70 -6.81
C GLU A 118 5.89 4.03 -6.22
N LYS A 119 6.15 5.03 -7.07
CA LYS A 119 6.56 6.36 -6.60
C LYS A 119 5.40 7.07 -5.90
N GLU A 120 4.27 7.18 -6.57
CA GLU A 120 3.07 7.89 -6.12
C GLU A 120 2.30 7.07 -5.07
N PRO A 121 2.06 7.61 -3.86
CA PRO A 121 1.25 6.94 -2.84
C PRO A 121 -0.14 6.52 -3.31
N LEU A 122 -0.84 7.35 -4.09
CA LEU A 122 -2.21 7.08 -4.57
C LEU A 122 -2.28 6.06 -5.71
N GLU A 123 -1.14 5.59 -6.21
CA GLU A 123 -1.06 4.49 -7.20
C GLU A 123 -0.72 3.15 -6.55
N CYS A 124 -0.67 3.09 -5.22
CA CYS A 124 -0.08 1.98 -4.49
C CYS A 124 -1.02 1.39 -3.43
N HIS A 125 -1.00 0.07 -3.27
CA HIS A 125 -1.72 -0.61 -2.19
C HIS A 125 -1.26 -0.20 -0.79
N ARG A 126 -0.02 0.28 -0.64
CA ARG A 126 0.48 0.77 0.66
C ARG A 126 -0.40 1.89 1.22
N THR A 127 -1.09 2.64 0.36
CA THR A 127 -2.01 3.71 0.74
C THR A 127 -3.45 3.24 0.64
N LEU A 128 -3.86 2.72 -0.52
CA LEU A 128 -5.25 2.39 -0.83
C LEU A 128 -5.79 1.22 0.01
N LEU A 129 -4.92 0.30 0.43
CA LEU A 129 -5.27 -0.86 1.26
C LEU A 129 -4.72 -0.70 2.69
N VAL A 130 -3.39 -0.67 2.84
CA VAL A 130 -2.77 -0.74 4.17
C VAL A 130 -2.92 0.60 4.92
N GLY A 131 -2.64 1.72 4.24
CA GLY A 131 -2.80 3.06 4.79
C GLY A 131 -4.24 3.35 5.21
N ARG A 132 -5.21 3.03 4.34
CA ARG A 132 -6.65 3.10 4.65
C ARG A 132 -6.99 2.33 5.92
N ALA A 133 -6.61 1.05 6.01
CA ALA A 133 -6.96 0.22 7.16
C ALA A 133 -6.32 0.68 8.48
N LEU A 134 -5.14 1.31 8.42
CA LEU A 134 -4.53 1.97 9.58
C LEU A 134 -5.28 3.24 9.97
N HIS A 135 -5.62 4.07 8.98
CA HIS A 135 -6.36 5.31 9.18
C HIS A 135 -7.75 5.06 9.79
N ASP A 136 -8.47 4.05 9.31
CA ASP A 136 -9.78 3.63 9.83
C ASP A 136 -9.71 3.17 11.31
N GLN A 137 -8.50 2.83 11.81
CA GLN A 137 -8.24 2.50 13.23
C GLN A 137 -7.76 3.71 14.06
N GLY A 138 -7.78 4.91 13.48
CA GLY A 138 -7.33 6.15 14.13
C GLY A 138 -5.81 6.30 14.18
N VAL A 139 -5.06 5.59 13.33
CA VAL A 139 -3.60 5.73 13.23
C VAL A 139 -3.27 6.80 12.21
N ASN A 140 -2.41 7.75 12.57
CA ASN A 140 -1.94 8.77 11.63
C ASN A 140 -1.09 8.10 10.54
N VAL A 141 -1.40 8.36 9.27
CA VAL A 141 -0.60 7.88 8.14
C VAL A 141 0.01 9.07 7.41
N ALA A 142 1.30 8.98 7.08
CA ALA A 142 2.04 10.04 6.41
C ALA A 142 2.91 9.49 5.26
N HIS A 143 2.88 10.14 4.11
CA HIS A 143 3.52 9.70 2.88
C HIS A 143 4.81 10.50 2.62
N ILE A 144 5.94 9.80 2.60
CA ILE A 144 7.24 10.39 2.20
C ILE A 144 7.31 10.37 0.68
N HIS A 145 7.34 11.55 0.08
CA HIS A 145 7.45 11.74 -1.36
C HIS A 145 8.91 11.71 -1.82
N ALA A 146 9.11 11.50 -3.12
CA ALA A 146 10.43 11.38 -3.74
C ALA A 146 11.34 12.61 -3.60
N ASN A 147 10.76 13.78 -3.32
CA ASN A 147 11.45 15.04 -3.04
C ASN A 147 11.73 15.25 -1.53
N GLY A 148 11.32 14.31 -0.67
CA GLY A 148 11.45 14.39 0.79
C GLY A 148 10.31 15.10 1.50
N SER A 149 9.32 15.66 0.79
CA SER A 149 8.13 16.22 1.44
C SER A 149 7.28 15.13 2.07
N ILE A 150 6.61 15.46 3.17
CA ILE A 150 5.70 14.57 3.87
C ILE A 150 4.28 15.07 3.67
N GLU A 151 3.41 14.21 3.15
CA GLU A 151 1.99 14.47 2.92
C GLU A 151 1.16 13.66 3.92
N SER A 152 0.12 14.24 4.51
CA SER A 152 -0.79 13.47 5.38
C SER A 152 -1.71 12.57 4.56
N TYR A 153 -2.29 11.54 5.18
CA TYR A 153 -3.30 10.72 4.51
C TYR A 153 -4.49 11.55 4.03
N ASP A 154 -4.95 12.51 4.84
CA ASP A 154 -6.09 13.39 4.49
C ASP A 154 -5.79 14.31 3.30
N ASP A 155 -4.57 14.82 3.21
CA ASP A 155 -4.12 15.59 2.03
C ASP A 155 -4.07 14.70 0.78
N ALA A 156 -3.59 13.45 0.93
CA ALA A 156 -3.61 12.49 -0.16
C ALA A 156 -5.05 12.14 -0.58
N MET A 157 -5.99 11.98 0.36
CA MET A 157 -7.41 11.77 0.05
C MET A 157 -8.01 12.99 -0.67
N SER A 158 -7.61 14.21 -0.27
CA SER A 158 -8.02 15.43 -0.98
C SER A 158 -7.59 15.42 -2.45
N ARG A 159 -6.36 15.00 -2.76
CA ARG A 159 -5.92 14.83 -4.16
C ARG A 159 -6.62 13.68 -4.87
N LEU A 160 -6.97 12.62 -4.14
CA LEU A 160 -7.67 11.46 -4.69
C LEU A 160 -9.04 11.84 -5.27
N PHE A 161 -9.78 12.74 -4.61
CA PHE A 161 -11.02 13.29 -5.15
C PHE A 161 -10.79 13.95 -6.52
N ASP A 162 -9.76 14.80 -6.62
CA ASP A 162 -9.43 15.49 -7.87
C ASP A 162 -8.99 14.49 -8.98
N MET A 163 -8.25 13.44 -8.62
CA MET A 163 -7.78 12.40 -9.56
C MET A 163 -8.90 11.50 -10.09
N THR A 164 -9.94 11.27 -9.28
CA THR A 164 -11.04 10.34 -9.59
C THR A 164 -12.29 11.03 -10.11
N GLY A 165 -12.33 12.37 -10.02
CA GLY A 165 -13.48 13.19 -10.39
C GLY A 165 -14.69 12.99 -9.47
N VAL A 166 -14.50 12.42 -8.28
CA VAL A 166 -15.55 12.30 -7.26
C VAL A 166 -15.70 13.67 -6.59
N PRO A 167 -16.93 14.19 -6.43
CA PRO A 167 -17.13 15.47 -5.76
C PRO A 167 -16.74 15.38 -4.29
N ARG A 168 -16.31 16.51 -3.71
CA ARG A 168 -15.94 16.60 -2.28
C ARG A 168 -17.16 16.71 -1.36
N GLU A 169 -18.28 17.16 -1.91
CA GLU A 169 -19.56 17.31 -1.22
C GLU A 169 -20.67 16.82 -2.14
N ASP A 170 -21.64 16.13 -1.58
CA ASP A 170 -22.83 15.66 -2.27
C ASP A 170 -24.04 15.79 -1.33
N LEU A 171 -25.23 16.03 -1.89
CA LEU A 171 -26.45 16.22 -1.10
C LEU A 171 -27.02 14.92 -0.52
N PHE A 172 -26.64 13.77 -1.09
CA PHE A 172 -27.19 12.46 -0.77
C PHE A 172 -26.16 11.52 -0.14
N LEU A 173 -24.88 11.67 -0.48
CA LEU A 173 -23.80 10.84 0.02
C LEU A 173 -23.05 11.50 1.18
N SER A 174 -22.72 10.71 2.19
CA SER A 174 -21.82 11.12 3.27
C SER A 174 -20.38 11.25 2.77
N ALA A 175 -19.55 11.99 3.52
CA ALA A 175 -18.11 12.09 3.24
C ALA A 175 -17.42 10.72 3.21
N GLU A 176 -17.84 9.79 4.06
CA GLU A 176 -17.32 8.42 4.09
C GLU A 176 -17.68 7.64 2.81
N GLU A 177 -18.91 7.76 2.32
CA GLU A 177 -19.35 7.14 1.07
C GLU A 177 -18.61 7.72 -0.15
N LEU A 178 -18.43 9.04 -0.19
CA LEU A 178 -17.68 9.70 -1.25
C LEU A 178 -16.21 9.27 -1.27
N GLN A 179 -15.57 9.21 -0.10
CA GLN A 179 -14.19 8.73 0.01
C GLN A 179 -14.07 7.27 -0.40
N LYS A 180 -15.03 6.43 0.00
CA LYS A 180 -15.09 5.02 -0.41
C LYS A 180 -15.18 4.88 -1.93
N GLU A 181 -16.06 5.65 -2.58
CA GLU A 181 -16.18 5.68 -4.05
C GLU A 181 -14.87 6.12 -4.72
N ALA A 182 -14.21 7.16 -4.21
CA ALA A 182 -12.93 7.62 -4.75
C ALA A 182 -11.83 6.54 -4.63
N LEU A 183 -11.75 5.87 -3.48
CA LEU A 183 -10.83 4.76 -3.25
C LEU A 183 -11.12 3.58 -4.18
N GLU A 184 -12.39 3.21 -4.36
CA GLU A 184 -12.79 2.10 -5.24
C GLU A 184 -12.49 2.40 -6.71
N ARG A 185 -12.73 3.63 -7.19
CA ARG A 185 -12.36 4.05 -8.55
C ARG A 185 -10.87 3.96 -8.78
N GLN A 186 -10.07 4.39 -7.80
CA GLN A 186 -8.62 4.35 -7.92
C GLN A 186 -8.08 2.92 -7.81
N GLU A 187 -8.64 2.10 -6.91
CA GLU A 187 -8.35 0.67 -6.81
C GLU A 187 -8.57 -0.03 -8.16
N GLN A 188 -9.71 0.19 -8.81
CA GLN A 188 -10.00 -0.42 -10.12
C GLN A 188 -8.94 -0.10 -11.18
N ARG A 189 -8.27 1.06 -11.08
CA ARG A 189 -7.23 1.49 -12.01
C ARG A 189 -5.86 0.88 -11.72
N VAL A 190 -5.54 0.60 -10.46
CA VAL A 190 -4.16 0.28 -10.03
C VAL A 190 -4.01 -1.08 -9.36
N ALA A 191 -5.10 -1.71 -8.92
CA ALA A 191 -5.06 -3.01 -8.27
C ALA A 191 -4.53 -4.08 -9.21
N TYR A 192 -3.74 -4.99 -8.63
CA TYR A 192 -3.10 -6.08 -9.36
C TYR A 192 -4.13 -6.96 -10.10
N ILE A 193 -3.81 -7.29 -11.35
CA ILE A 193 -4.57 -8.22 -12.18
C ILE A 193 -3.71 -9.47 -12.39
N ASP A 194 -4.26 -10.62 -12.01
CA ASP A 194 -3.75 -11.92 -12.43
C ASP A 194 -4.32 -12.23 -13.82
N GLU A 195 -3.47 -12.13 -14.84
CA GLU A 195 -3.85 -12.31 -16.24
C GLU A 195 -4.46 -13.70 -16.50
N LYS A 196 -4.01 -14.74 -15.80
CA LYS A 196 -4.53 -16.10 -16.00
C LYS A 196 -5.97 -16.20 -15.49
N LEU A 197 -6.21 -15.72 -14.27
CA LEU A 197 -7.55 -15.68 -13.68
C LEU A 197 -8.51 -14.78 -14.49
N ALA A 198 -7.99 -13.69 -15.06
CA ALA A 198 -8.77 -12.82 -15.92
C ALA A 198 -9.21 -13.56 -17.20
N MET A 199 -8.30 -14.28 -17.86
CA MET A 199 -8.60 -15.06 -19.06
C MET A 199 -9.65 -16.16 -18.80
N ASP A 200 -9.50 -16.94 -17.73
CA ASP A 200 -10.44 -18.01 -17.36
C ASP A 200 -11.87 -17.47 -17.09
N SER A 201 -11.96 -16.24 -16.58
CA SER A 201 -13.23 -15.55 -16.34
C SER A 201 -13.96 -15.21 -17.63
N PHE A 202 -13.24 -14.85 -18.71
CA PHE A 202 -13.85 -14.54 -20.01
C PHE A 202 -14.34 -15.80 -20.73
N GLU A 203 -13.58 -16.89 -20.69
CA GLU A 203 -13.97 -18.17 -21.32
C GLU A 203 -15.21 -18.79 -20.65
N SER A 204 -15.34 -18.63 -19.33
CA SER A 204 -16.52 -19.05 -18.57
C SER A 204 -17.79 -18.26 -18.94
N ILE A 205 -17.67 -17.02 -19.41
CA ILE A 205 -18.82 -16.21 -19.85
C ILE A 205 -19.18 -16.55 -21.30
N ALA A 206 -18.20 -16.80 -22.17
CA ALA A 206 -18.43 -17.15 -23.58
C ALA A 206 -19.13 -18.53 -23.75
N SER A 207 -19.00 -19.41 -22.77
CA SER A 207 -19.65 -20.73 -22.75
C SER A 207 -21.10 -20.73 -22.24
N ILE A 208 -21.65 -19.58 -21.82
CA ILE A 208 -23.04 -19.45 -21.30
C ILE A 208 -24.02 -18.92 -22.38
N THR A 209 -23.55 -18.64 -23.60
CA THR A 209 -24.45 -18.28 -24.72
C THR A 209 -25.23 -19.52 -25.19
N PRO A 210 -26.56 -19.61 -25.02
CA PRO A 210 -27.32 -20.72 -25.58
C PRO A 210 -27.43 -20.55 -27.10
N ALA A 211 -27.27 -21.66 -27.82
CA ALA A 211 -27.52 -21.77 -29.26
C ALA A 211 -29.01 -21.62 -29.59
#